data_AF-A0A8X6LG14-F1
#
_entry.id   AF-A0A8X6LG14-F1
#
_cell.length_a   1.000
_cell.length_b   1.000
_cell.length_c   1.000
_cell.angle_alpha   90.00
_cell.angle_beta   90.00
_cell.angle_gamma   90.00
#
_symmetry.space_group_name_H-M   'P 1'
#
loop_
_entity.id
_entity.type
_entity.pdbx_description
1 polymer ?
#
loop_
_entity_poly.entity_id
_entity_poly.type
_entity_poly.pdbx_seq_one_letter_code
_entity_poly.pdbx_strand_id
1 'polypeptide(L)'
;MMAFNKARVLARKIHRQRKRESWIKYVSNITCSTSSKEVWNKIRKLSGKYSASPVSMLVSNGVSINTIPEIANTLAETFAKTSSCDNSSAKASRRECEVKFFLFKRRRLQLPANTP
;
A
#
# COMPACT_ATOMS: atom_id res chain seq x y z
N MET A 1 12.84 29.17 -14.32
CA MET A 1 12.36 29.08 -12.91
C MET A 1 10.82 29.14 -12.78
N MET A 2 10.10 30.01 -13.50
CA MET A 2 8.62 30.10 -13.40
C MET A 2 7.87 28.83 -13.82
N ALA A 3 8.30 28.15 -14.89
CA ALA A 3 7.66 26.91 -15.35
C ALA A 3 7.71 25.78 -14.30
N PHE A 4 8.86 25.61 -13.64
CA PHE A 4 9.02 24.63 -12.56
C PHE A 4 8.12 24.93 -11.36
N ASN A 5 8.03 26.19 -10.94
CA ASN A 5 7.13 26.60 -9.85
C ASN A 5 5.66 26.34 -10.21
N LYS A 6 5.24 26.68 -11.43
CA LYS A 6 3.89 26.39 -11.94
C LYS A 6 3.61 24.88 -11.92
N ALA A 7 4.51 24.06 -12.46
CA ALA A 7 4.39 22.60 -12.45
C ALA A 7 4.30 22.03 -11.02
N ARG A 8 5.13 22.52 -10.09
CA ARG A 8 5.11 22.11 -8.68
C ARG A 8 3.80 22.45 -7.98
N VAL A 9 3.25 23.65 -8.22
CA VAL A 9 1.95 24.06 -7.67
C VAL A 9 0.82 23.21 -8.24
N LEU A 10 0.83 22.96 -9.56
CA LEU A 10 -0.15 22.08 -10.21
C LEU A 10 -0.09 20.66 -9.67
N ALA A 11 1.11 20.08 -9.52
CA ALA A 11 1.27 18.75 -8.94
C ALA A 11 0.69 18.68 -7.50
N ARG A 12 0.95 19.69 -6.66
CA ARG A 12 0.36 19.77 -5.31
C ARG A 12 -1.16 19.88 -5.35
N LYS A 13 -1.72 20.69 -6.26
CA LYS A 13 -3.16 20.86 -6.45
C LYS A 13 -3.80 19.54 -6.85
N ILE A 14 -3.29 18.89 -7.89
CA ILE A 14 -3.76 17.59 -8.38
C ILE A 14 -3.69 16.57 -7.24
N HIS A 15 -2.57 16.47 -6.53
CA HIS A 15 -2.44 15.51 -5.44
C HIS A 15 -3.46 15.75 -4.31
N ARG A 16 -3.67 17.00 -3.90
CA ARG A 16 -4.69 17.35 -2.88
C ARG A 16 -6.10 17.03 -3.37
N GLN A 17 -6.40 17.36 -4.63
CA GLN A 17 -7.69 17.10 -5.25
C GLN A 17 -7.97 15.60 -5.32
N ARG A 18 -7.03 14.79 -5.84
CA ARG A 18 -7.17 13.34 -5.92
C ARG A 18 -7.36 12.68 -4.55
N LYS A 19 -6.62 13.14 -3.54
CA LYS A 19 -6.83 12.66 -2.16
C LYS A 19 -8.22 12.97 -1.64
N ARG A 20 -8.71 14.20 -1.88
CA ARG A 20 -10.06 14.62 -1.47
C ARG A 20 -11.13 13.80 -2.19
N GLU A 21 -11.03 13.63 -3.51
CA GLU A 21 -11.97 12.84 -4.31
C GLU A 21 -12.03 11.39 -3.83
N SER A 22 -10.86 10.78 -3.62
CA SER A 22 -10.76 9.41 -3.08
C SER A 22 -11.38 9.32 -1.68
N TRP A 23 -11.12 10.29 -0.81
CA TRP A 23 -11.71 10.36 0.53
C TRP A 23 -13.24 10.46 0.49
N ILE A 24 -13.79 11.37 -0.31
CA ILE A 24 -15.24 11.54 -0.48
C ILE A 24 -15.87 10.24 -0.99
N LYS A 25 -15.26 9.62 -2.01
CA LYS A 25 -15.73 8.33 -2.55
C LYS A 25 -15.66 7.21 -1.52
N TYR A 26 -14.62 7.19 -0.69
CA TYR A 26 -14.45 6.16 0.34
C TYR A 26 -15.50 6.29 1.44
N VAL A 27 -15.75 7.50 1.95
CA VAL A 27 -16.72 7.76 3.01
C VAL A 27 -18.15 7.60 2.51
N SER A 28 -18.46 8.01 1.28
CA SER A 28 -19.80 7.81 0.69
C SER A 28 -20.18 6.33 0.54
N ASN A 29 -19.20 5.43 0.47
CA ASN A 29 -19.42 3.98 0.49
C ASN A 29 -19.58 3.40 1.92
N ILE A 30 -19.71 4.24 2.95
CA ILE A 30 -20.07 3.85 4.31
C ILE A 30 -21.54 4.18 4.50
N THR A 31 -22.40 3.23 4.12
CA THR A 31 -23.85 3.32 4.24
C THR A 31 -24.34 2.64 5.52
N CYS A 32 -25.61 2.82 5.86
CA CYS A 32 -26.27 2.14 7.00
C CYS A 32 -26.25 0.61 6.91
N SER A 33 -26.04 0.05 5.71
CA SER A 33 -25.86 -1.38 5.47
C SER A 33 -24.46 -1.90 5.82
N THR A 34 -23.48 -1.02 6.05
CA THR A 34 -22.14 -1.45 6.45
C THR A 34 -22.13 -1.85 7.92
N SER A 35 -21.63 -3.05 8.21
CA SER A 35 -21.62 -3.56 9.60
C SER A 35 -20.64 -2.76 10.46
N SER A 36 -20.91 -2.68 11.76
CA SER A 36 -20.00 -2.02 12.72
C SER A 36 -18.57 -2.56 12.62
N LYS A 37 -18.41 -3.87 12.38
CA LYS A 37 -17.10 -4.51 12.17
C LYS A 37 -16.38 -3.95 10.95
N GLU A 38 -17.07 -3.78 9.84
CA GLU A 38 -16.50 -3.23 8.62
C GLU A 38 -16.16 -1.75 8.77
N VAL A 39 -17.00 -0.97 9.44
CA VAL A 39 -16.72 0.43 9.76
C VAL A 39 -15.44 0.54 10.59
N TRP A 40 -15.32 -0.24 11.66
CA TRP A 40 -14.11 -0.27 12.48
C TRP A 40 -12.88 -0.76 11.72
N ASN A 41 -13.02 -1.73 10.80
CA ASN A 41 -11.93 -2.14 9.92
C ASN A 41 -11.50 -1.01 8.98
N LYS A 42 -12.47 -0.28 8.40
CA LYS A 42 -12.23 0.89 7.56
C LYS A 42 -11.50 1.99 8.34
N ILE A 43 -11.91 2.30 9.58
CA ILE A 43 -11.26 3.28 10.47
C ILE A 43 -9.83 2.85 10.80
N ARG A 44 -9.62 1.57 11.15
CA ARG A 44 -8.28 1.05 11.45
C ARG A 44 -7.34 1.19 10.26
N LYS A 45 -7.81 0.86 9.04
CA LYS A 45 -7.04 1.04 7.79
C LYS A 45 -6.61 2.50 7.59
N LEU A 46 -7.51 3.45 7.84
CA LEU A 46 -7.23 4.88 7.72
C LEU A 46 -6.26 5.41 8.78
N SER A 47 -6.35 4.90 10.01
CA SER A 47 -5.47 5.32 11.10
C SER A 47 -4.01 4.88 10.91
N GLY A 48 -3.74 4.03 9.91
CA GLY A 48 -2.44 3.42 9.69
C GLY A 48 -2.00 2.50 10.82
N LYS A 49 -2.92 2.11 11.71
CA LYS A 49 -2.73 1.10 12.77
C LYS A 49 -3.28 -0.27 12.37
N TYR A 50 -3.77 -0.39 11.13
CA TYR A 50 -4.21 -1.67 10.61
C TYR A 50 -3.00 -2.57 10.38
N SER A 51 -2.90 -3.63 11.19
CA SER A 51 -2.06 -4.78 10.92
C SER A 51 -2.92 -5.80 10.18
N ALA A 52 -2.54 -6.14 8.95
CA ALA A 52 -3.10 -7.34 8.32
C ALA A 52 -2.65 -8.57 9.12
N SER A 53 -3.47 -9.62 9.13
CA SER A 53 -3.02 -10.91 9.65
C SER A 53 -1.82 -11.37 8.82
N PRO A 54 -0.73 -11.82 9.46
CA PRO A 54 0.41 -12.36 8.73
C PRO A 54 -0.04 -13.58 7.91
N VAL A 55 0.58 -13.78 6.75
CA VAL A 55 0.37 -15.01 5.95
C VAL A 55 0.93 -16.16 6.77
N SER A 56 0.05 -17.06 7.20
CA SER A 56 0.41 -18.18 8.09
C SER A 56 0.74 -19.47 7.34
N MET A 57 0.36 -19.58 6.07
CA MET A 57 0.51 -20.80 5.28
C MET A 57 0.59 -20.46 3.79
N LEU A 58 1.50 -21.09 3.07
CA LEU A 58 1.67 -21.01 1.63
C LEU A 58 1.83 -22.43 1.06
N VAL A 59 1.24 -22.73 -0.10
CA VAL A 59 1.46 -24.01 -0.78
C VAL A 59 2.36 -23.79 -1.98
N SER A 60 3.52 -24.44 -2.02
CA SER A 60 4.48 -24.37 -3.12
C SER A 60 4.83 -25.78 -3.59
N ASN A 61 4.67 -26.07 -4.88
CA ASN A 61 4.93 -27.38 -5.48
C ASN A 61 4.24 -28.56 -4.76
N GLY A 62 3.05 -28.34 -4.21
CA GLY A 62 2.28 -29.35 -3.46
C GLY A 62 2.67 -29.51 -1.99
N VAL A 63 3.67 -28.76 -1.49
CA VAL A 63 4.10 -28.76 -0.08
C VAL A 63 3.53 -27.55 0.65
N SER A 64 2.90 -27.78 1.81
CA SER A 64 2.41 -26.72 2.71
C SER A 64 3.54 -26.19 3.58
N ILE A 65 3.84 -24.90 3.43
CA ILE A 65 4.88 -24.18 4.14
C ILE A 65 4.21 -23.28 5.17
N ASN A 66 4.51 -23.52 6.45
CA ASN A 66 3.86 -22.83 7.58
C ASN A 66 4.83 -21.97 8.39
N THR A 67 6.13 -22.03 8.08
CA THR A 67 7.14 -21.25 8.79
C THR A 67 7.41 -19.92 8.07
N ILE A 68 7.46 -18.83 8.83
CA ILE A 68 7.73 -17.48 8.33
C ILE A 68 8.99 -17.40 7.44
N PRO A 69 10.15 -17.98 7.82
CA PRO A 69 11.35 -17.88 6.98
C PRO A 69 11.22 -18.64 5.67
N GLU A 70 10.57 -19.81 5.66
CA GLU A 70 10.37 -20.57 4.43
C GLU A 70 9.35 -19.90 3.49
N ILE A 71 8.29 -19.29 4.05
CA ILE A 71 7.37 -18.46 3.27
C ILE A 71 8.13 -17.30 2.61
N ALA A 72 9.02 -16.63 3.35
CA ALA A 72 9.82 -15.53 2.81
C ALA A 72 10.77 -16.00 1.69
N ASN A 73 11.46 -17.12 1.88
CA ASN A 73 12.38 -17.68 0.90
C ASN A 73 11.66 -18.11 -0.37
N THR A 74 10.52 -18.80 -0.25
CA THR A 74 9.73 -19.20 -1.43
C THR A 74 9.16 -18.02 -2.20
N LEU A 75 8.73 -16.96 -1.52
CA LEU A 75 8.37 -15.70 -2.18
C LEU A 75 9.58 -15.06 -2.89
N ALA A 76 10.75 -15.04 -2.24
CA ALA A 76 11.95 -14.49 -2.85
C ALA A 76 12.38 -15.27 -4.11
N GLU A 77 12.36 -16.60 -4.05
CA GLU A 77 12.69 -17.46 -5.18
C GLU A 77 11.70 -17.32 -6.34
N THR A 78 10.39 -17.29 -6.06
CA THR A 78 9.37 -17.09 -7.10
C THR A 78 9.54 -15.75 -7.78
N PHE A 79 9.79 -14.68 -7.02
CA PHE A 79 10.07 -13.38 -7.60
C PHE A 79 11.35 -13.37 -8.43
N ALA A 80 12.44 -13.96 -7.94
CA ALA A 80 13.70 -14.08 -8.68
C ALA A 80 13.53 -14.84 -10.00
N LYS A 81 12.75 -15.93 -10.00
CA LYS A 81 12.42 -16.69 -11.21
C LYS A 81 11.61 -15.86 -12.20
N THR A 82 10.61 -15.11 -11.72
CA THR A 82 9.79 -14.24 -12.60
C THR A 82 10.52 -12.99 -13.11
N SER A 83 11.56 -12.54 -12.40
CA SER A 83 12.37 -11.37 -12.78
C SER A 83 13.59 -11.71 -13.62
N SER A 84 13.92 -13.01 -13.73
CA SER A 84 14.98 -13.48 -14.62
C SER A 84 14.59 -13.24 -16.08
N CYS A 85 15.47 -12.53 -16.80
CA CYS A 85 15.22 -11.90 -18.10
C CYS A 85 15.01 -12.89 -19.28
N ASP A 86 15.07 -14.19 -19.02
CA ASP A 86 15.02 -15.25 -20.05
C ASP A 86 13.60 -15.59 -20.52
N ASN A 87 12.56 -14.97 -19.94
CA ASN A 87 11.20 -14.93 -20.49
C ASN A 87 10.84 -13.52 -21.00
N SER A 88 11.77 -12.88 -21.69
CA SER A 88 11.56 -11.60 -22.40
C SER A 88 10.66 -11.76 -23.64
N SER A 89 9.49 -12.37 -23.50
CA SER A 89 8.40 -12.28 -24.46
C SER A 89 7.66 -10.94 -24.29
N ALA A 90 8.34 -9.84 -24.62
CA ALA A 90 7.82 -8.51 -25.01
C ALA A 90 6.59 -7.89 -24.28
N LYS A 91 6.13 -8.41 -23.14
CA LYS A 91 4.91 -7.97 -22.45
C LYS A 91 5.06 -7.88 -20.93
N ALA A 92 6.27 -7.69 -20.43
CA ALA A 92 6.48 -7.19 -19.07
C ALA A 92 6.05 -5.72 -19.02
N SER A 93 4.73 -5.49 -18.99
CA SER A 93 4.14 -4.18 -18.77
C SER A 93 4.64 -3.64 -17.44
N ARG A 94 5.59 -2.72 -17.57
CA ARG A 94 6.25 -1.90 -16.58
C ARG A 94 5.22 -1.21 -15.65
N ARG A 95 4.73 -1.92 -14.63
CA ARG A 95 3.84 -1.38 -13.58
C ARG A 95 4.59 -0.57 -12.50
N GLU A 96 5.87 -0.23 -12.72
CA GLU A 96 6.68 0.49 -11.72
C GLU A 96 6.35 1.99 -11.59
N CYS A 97 5.43 2.55 -12.38
CA CYS A 97 5.16 3.99 -12.36
C CYS A 97 4.19 4.47 -11.26
N GLU A 98 3.45 3.62 -10.56
CA GLU A 98 2.43 4.09 -9.60
C GLU A 98 2.79 3.94 -8.11
N VAL A 99 3.73 3.06 -7.74
CA VAL A 99 4.00 2.76 -6.32
C VAL A 99 4.89 3.82 -5.64
N LYS A 100 5.62 4.63 -6.41
CA LYS A 100 6.50 5.69 -5.86
C LYS A 100 5.76 6.83 -5.15
N PHE A 101 4.44 6.98 -5.34
CA PHE A 101 3.68 8.06 -4.68
C PHE A 101 3.18 7.70 -3.27
N PHE A 102 3.17 6.41 -2.89
CA PHE A 102 2.60 5.97 -1.61
C PHE A 102 3.61 5.72 -0.48
N LEU A 103 4.92 5.72 -0.77
CA LEU A 103 5.96 5.74 0.27
C LEU A 103 6.15 7.17 0.81
N PHE A 104 5.09 7.76 1.34
CA PHE A 104 5.15 9.03 2.08
C PHE A 104 5.83 8.77 3.43
N LYS A 105 7.15 8.96 3.42
CA LYS A 105 8.06 9.20 4.56
C LYS A 105 7.30 9.63 5.83
N ARG A 106 7.05 8.68 6.74
CA ARG A 106 6.47 8.95 8.06
C ARG A 106 7.58 9.48 9.00
N ARG A 107 7.84 10.79 8.97
CA ARG A 107 8.61 11.44 10.05
C ARG A 107 7.66 11.59 11.25
N ARG A 108 7.84 10.72 12.24
CA ARG A 108 7.16 10.75 13.54
C ARG A 108 7.63 12.04 14.25
N LEU A 109 6.78 13.07 14.31
CA LEU A 109 6.96 14.13 15.30
C LEU A 109 6.51 13.54 16.63
N GLN A 110 7.46 13.25 17.52
CA GLN A 110 7.16 13.03 18.93
C GLN A 110 6.72 14.38 19.49
N LEU A 111 5.54 14.42 20.11
CA LEU A 111 5.14 15.50 21.00
C LEU A 111 5.39 15.03 22.45
N PRO A 112 5.82 15.92 23.35
CA PRO A 112 6.34 15.55 24.66
C PRO A 112 5.26 15.01 25.59
N ALA A 113 5.72 14.21 26.56
CA ALA A 113 4.93 13.57 27.59
C ALA A 113 4.24 14.61 28.49
N ASN A 114 2.93 14.44 28.69
CA ASN A 114 2.24 15.00 29.84
C ASN A 114 1.93 13.83 30.79
N THR A 115 2.70 13.76 31.87
CA THR A 115 2.32 13.09 33.12
C THR A 115 1.45 14.05 33.95
N PRO A 116 0.60 13.54 34.85
CA PRO A 116 -0.50 14.29 35.48
C PRO A 116 -0.07 15.51 36.30
#